data_AF-A0A0L7KPW3-F1
#
_entry.id   AF-A0A0L7KPW3-F1
#
_cell.length_a   1.000
_cell.length_b   1.000
_cell.length_c   1.000
_cell.angle_alpha   90.00
_cell.angle_beta   90.00
_cell.angle_gamma   90.00
#
_symmetry.space_group_name_H-M   'P 1'
#
loop_
_entity.id
_entity.type
_entity.pdbx_description
1 polymer ?
#
loop_
_entity_poly.entity_id
_entity_poly.type
_entity_poly.pdbx_seq_one_letter_code
_entity_poly.pdbx_strand_id
1 'polypeptide(L)'
;MIDNTPRMAKILTMMQFREMKKKEIGRRFSVEEKIIALSIMKQSPKCYRFLRKIFILPAAQTLTKLLNKANIKPGINKKLFCAAEKSHRKYEG
;
A
#
# COMPACT_ATOMS: atom_id res chain seq x y z
N MET A 1 11.45 10.01 18.42
CA MET A 1 12.26 9.49 17.29
C MET A 1 11.44 9.13 16.04
N ILE A 2 10.19 8.64 16.17
CA ILE A 2 9.36 8.30 14.99
C ILE A 2 8.66 9.55 14.39
N ASP A 3 8.57 10.64 15.14
CA ASP A 3 7.74 11.80 14.79
C ASP A 3 8.29 12.66 13.65
N ASN A 4 9.59 12.59 13.36
CA ASN A 4 10.23 13.30 12.25
C ASN A 4 10.47 12.41 11.01
N THR A 5 9.65 11.37 10.81
CA THR A 5 9.79 10.46 9.66
C THR A 5 8.72 10.71 8.59
N PRO A 6 9.02 10.50 7.30
CA PRO A 6 8.02 10.58 6.24
C PRO A 6 6.82 9.69 6.53
N ARG A 7 5.62 10.15 6.19
CA ARG A 7 4.35 9.50 6.56
C ARG A 7 4.30 8.00 6.24
N MET A 8 4.74 7.61 5.04
CA MET A 8 4.77 6.20 4.63
C MET A 8 5.73 5.37 5.48
N ALA A 9 6.89 5.92 5.82
CA ALA A 9 7.86 5.28 6.71
C ALA A 9 7.29 5.14 8.12
N LYS A 10 6.65 6.18 8.67
CA LYS A 10 5.97 6.13 9.97
C LYS A 10 4.95 4.99 10.02
N ILE A 11 4.10 4.87 8.99
CA ILE A 11 3.07 3.82 8.91
C ILE A 11 3.71 2.42 8.84
N LEU A 12 4.70 2.23 7.96
CA LEU A 12 5.37 0.93 7.81
C LEU A 12 6.08 0.50 9.10
N THR A 13 6.76 1.43 9.77
CA THR A 13 7.47 1.19 11.02
C THR A 13 6.51 0.87 12.16
N MET A 14 5.43 1.63 12.33
CA MET A 14 4.41 1.35 13.35
C MET A 14 3.74 -0.01 13.11
N MET A 15 3.49 -0.36 11.86
CA MET A 15 2.98 -1.68 11.47
C MET A 15 3.94 -2.81 11.86
N GLN A 16 5.27 -2.62 11.71
CA GLN A 16 6.25 -3.62 12.17
C GLN A 16 6.09 -3.87 13.68
N PHE A 17 6.11 -2.82 14.50
CA PHE A 17 6.03 -2.96 15.95
C PHE A 17 4.71 -3.56 16.42
N ARG A 18 3.59 -3.20 15.77
CA ARG A 18 2.28 -3.76 16.10
C ARG A 18 2.17 -5.25 15.82
N GLU A 19 2.78 -5.71 14.72
CA GLU A 19 2.60 -7.07 14.21
C GLU A 19 3.75 -8.02 14.58
N MET A 20 4.87 -7.51 15.13
CA MET A 20 6.06 -8.32 15.45
C MET A 20 5.80 -9.44 16.46
N LYS A 21 4.92 -9.21 17.42
CA LYS A 21 4.59 -10.19 18.47
C LYS A 21 3.63 -11.28 17.98
N LYS A 22 3.08 -11.15 16.77
CA LYS A 22 2.07 -12.05 16.22
C LYS A 22 2.70 -13.06 15.27
N LYS A 23 2.20 -14.30 15.32
CA LYS A 23 2.46 -15.33 14.31
C LYS A 23 2.03 -14.84 12.93
N GLU A 24 2.69 -15.33 11.88
CA GLU A 24 2.50 -14.84 10.50
C GLU A 24 1.03 -14.82 10.04
N ILE A 25 0.27 -15.89 10.34
CA ILE A 25 -1.15 -16.03 9.99
C ILE A 25 -2.06 -15.06 10.80
N GLY A 26 -1.62 -14.70 12.00
CA GLY A 26 -2.33 -13.78 12.90
C GLY A 26 -2.14 -12.30 12.56
N ARG A 27 -1.23 -11.99 11.63
CA ARG A 27 -0.93 -10.60 11.28
C ARG A 27 -2.09 -9.95 10.55
N ARG A 28 -2.36 -8.67 10.85
CA ARG A 28 -3.44 -7.87 10.26
C ARG A 28 -2.90 -6.55 9.74
N PHE A 29 -3.35 -6.21 8.54
CA PHE A 29 -2.90 -5.02 7.81
C PHE A 29 -4.09 -4.13 7.47
N SER A 30 -3.96 -2.84 7.73
CA SER A 30 -4.93 -1.82 7.34
C SER A 30 -4.97 -1.66 5.82
N VAL A 31 -6.00 -0.99 5.29
CA VAL A 31 -6.08 -0.72 3.84
C VAL A 31 -4.92 0.16 3.39
N GLU A 32 -4.59 1.19 4.17
CA GLU A 32 -3.49 2.11 3.89
C GLU A 32 -2.12 1.42 3.88
N GLU A 33 -1.84 0.56 4.86
CA GLU A 33 -0.62 -0.24 4.91
C GLU A 33 -0.48 -1.13 3.67
N LYS A 34 -1.59 -1.73 3.21
CA LYS A 34 -1.61 -2.54 2.00
C LYS A 34 -1.40 -1.69 0.74
N ILE A 35 -1.92 -0.47 0.68
CA ILE A 35 -1.70 0.44 -0.45
C ILE A 35 -0.22 0.80 -0.54
N ILE A 36 0.42 1.16 0.58
CA ILE A 36 1.86 1.44 0.63
C ILE A 36 2.67 0.22 0.18
N ALA A 37 2.35 -0.97 0.71
CA ALA A 37 3.01 -2.21 0.32
C ALA A 37 2.79 -2.55 -1.17
N LEU A 38 1.60 -2.26 -1.71
CA LEU A 38 1.28 -2.41 -3.14
C LEU A 38 2.13 -1.47 -4.00
N SER A 39 2.34 -0.23 -3.58
CA SER A 39 3.22 0.72 -4.29
C SER A 39 4.65 0.17 -4.39
N ILE A 40 5.21 -0.35 -3.29
CA ILE A 40 6.55 -0.97 -3.29
C ILE A 40 6.58 -2.20 -4.22
N MET A 41 5.55 -3.06 -4.14
CA MET A 41 5.45 -4.24 -4.99
C MET A 41 5.37 -3.88 -6.48
N LYS A 42 4.65 -2.82 -6.84
CA LYS A 42 4.52 -2.34 -8.23
C LYS A 42 5.83 -1.74 -8.75
N GLN A 43 6.60 -1.07 -7.89
CA GLN A 43 7.91 -0.55 -8.26
C GLN A 43 8.94 -1.65 -8.54
N SER A 44 8.99 -2.69 -7.69
CA SER A 44 9.88 -3.84 -7.91
C SER A 44 9.35 -5.11 -7.23
N PRO A 45 8.72 -6.03 -7.98
CA PRO A 45 8.23 -7.29 -7.44
C PRO A 45 9.34 -8.18 -6.87
N LYS A 46 10.54 -8.14 -7.47
CA LYS A 46 11.71 -8.90 -7.00
C LYS A 46 12.18 -8.38 -5.64
N CYS A 47 12.33 -7.06 -5.50
CA CYS A 47 12.71 -6.43 -4.24
C CYS A 47 11.66 -6.71 -3.16
N TYR A 48 10.37 -6.58 -3.49
CA TYR A 48 9.29 -6.85 -2.53
C TYR A 48 9.33 -8.28 -1.97
N ARG A 49 9.62 -9.29 -2.81
CA ARG A 49 9.78 -10.68 -2.35
C ARG A 49 10.95 -10.85 -1.39
N PHE A 50 12.05 -10.14 -1.62
CA PHE A 50 13.18 -10.13 -0.71
C PHE A 50 12.83 -9.44 0.61
N LEU A 51 12.28 -8.23 0.56
CA LEU A 51 11.87 -7.46 1.75
C LEU A 51 10.87 -8.22 2.60
N ARG A 52 9.96 -9.01 2.00
CA ARG A 52 9.01 -9.87 2.71
C ARG A 52 9.63 -10.95 3.59
N LYS A 53 10.90 -11.31 3.36
CA LYS A 53 11.63 -12.26 4.22
C LYS A 53 12.23 -11.58 5.46
N ILE A 54 12.38 -10.26 5.42
CA ILE A 54 13.10 -9.46 6.43
C ILE A 54 12.11 -8.63 7.25
N PHE A 55 11.09 -8.09 6.58
CA PHE A 55 10.07 -7.24 7.16
C PHE A 55 8.69 -7.91 7.17
N ILE A 56 7.88 -7.47 8.12
CA ILE A 56 6.48 -7.81 8.22
C ILE A 56 5.73 -7.01 7.15
N LEU A 57 5.41 -7.67 6.05
CA LEU A 57 4.67 -7.08 4.93
C LEU A 57 3.46 -7.98 4.56
N PRO A 58 2.46 -7.51 3.81
CA PRO A 58 1.37 -8.34 3.27
C PRO A 58 1.83 -9.34 2.21
N ALA A 59 1.08 -10.43 1.99
CA ALA A 59 1.46 -11.38 0.94
C ALA A 59 1.19 -10.78 -0.44
N ALA A 60 1.99 -11.12 -1.45
CA ALA A 60 1.77 -10.65 -2.82
C ALA A 60 0.35 -10.98 -3.30
N GLN A 61 -0.16 -12.17 -2.97
CA GLN A 61 -1.54 -12.57 -3.26
C GLN A 61 -2.57 -11.66 -2.59
N THR A 62 -2.34 -11.22 -1.34
CA THR A 62 -3.20 -10.26 -0.65
C THR A 62 -3.26 -8.93 -1.40
N LEU A 63 -2.13 -8.47 -1.92
CA LEU A 63 -2.04 -7.23 -2.70
C LEU A 63 -2.72 -7.36 -4.06
N THR A 64 -2.58 -8.51 -4.74
CA THR A 64 -3.33 -8.79 -5.98
C THR A 64 -4.83 -8.81 -5.73
N LYS A 65 -5.29 -9.45 -4.64
CA LYS A 65 -6.71 -9.43 -4.25
C LYS A 65 -7.20 -8.02 -3.96
N LEU A 66 -6.38 -7.18 -3.33
CA LEU A 66 -6.70 -5.77 -3.11
C LEU A 66 -6.84 -5.03 -4.46
N LEU A 67 -5.91 -5.23 -5.38
CA LEU A 67 -5.95 -4.62 -6.71
C LEU A 67 -7.22 -5.02 -7.49
N ASN A 68 -7.62 -6.30 -7.42
CA ASN A 68 -8.82 -6.78 -8.09
C ASN A 68 -10.11 -6.12 -7.57
N LYS A 69 -10.13 -5.65 -6.31
CA LYS A 69 -11.26 -4.89 -5.77
C LYS A 69 -11.45 -3.51 -6.42
N ALA A 70 -10.44 -2.98 -7.10
CA ALA A 70 -10.57 -1.72 -7.84
C ALA A 70 -11.57 -1.82 -9.01
N ASN A 71 -11.88 -3.05 -9.48
CA ASN A 71 -12.89 -3.34 -10.51
C ASN A 71 -12.78 -2.42 -11.73
N ILE A 72 -11.59 -2.35 -12.32
CA ILE A 72 -11.32 -1.54 -13.53
C ILE A 72 -11.93 -2.30 -14.71
N LYS A 73 -13.05 -1.78 -15.22
CA LYS A 73 -13.75 -2.32 -16.39
C LYS A 73 -13.33 -1.59 -17.67
N PRO A 74 -13.48 -2.22 -18.85
CA PRO A 74 -13.34 -1.52 -20.12
C PRO A 74 -14.26 -0.29 -20.22
N GLY A 75 -13.84 0.71 -20.99
CA GLY A 75 -14.55 1.98 -21.15
C GLY A 75 -14.03 3.11 -20.24
N ILE A 76 -14.73 4.25 -20.26
CA ILE A 76 -14.33 5.44 -19.50
C ILE A 76 -14.63 5.25 -18.01
N ASN A 77 -13.57 5.14 -17.20
CA ASN A 77 -13.71 5.06 -15.75
C ASN A 77 -13.91 6.46 -15.14
N LYS A 78 -15.16 6.88 -14.99
CA LYS A 78 -15.54 8.18 -14.43
C LYS A 78 -14.88 8.49 -13.08
N LYS A 79 -14.65 7.47 -12.24
CA LYS A 79 -14.00 7.66 -10.93
C LYS A 79 -12.55 8.09 -11.07
N LEU A 80 -11.86 7.58 -12.08
CA LEU A 80 -10.46 7.87 -12.35
C LEU A 80 -10.30 9.28 -12.93
N PHE A 81 -11.18 9.66 -13.87
CA PHE A 81 -11.23 11.03 -14.41
C PHE A 81 -11.59 12.07 -13.35
N CYS A 82 -12.60 11.81 -12.52
CA CYS A 82 -12.94 12.70 -11.40
C CYS A 82 -11.75 12.89 -10.42
N ALA A 83 -10.98 11.83 -10.17
CA ALA A 83 -9.77 11.93 -9.32
C ALA A 83 -8.64 12.73 -10.00
N ALA A 84 -8.47 12.56 -11.32
CA ALA A 84 -7.51 13.34 -12.09
C ALA A 84 -7.88 14.83 -12.14
N GLU A 85 -9.16 15.17 -12.37
CA GLU A 85 -9.67 16.55 -12.36
C GLU A 85 -9.43 17.24 -11.01
N LYS A 86 -9.72 16.56 -9.90
CA LYS A 86 -9.43 17.08 -8.54
C LYS A 86 -7.95 17.35 -8.33
N SER A 87 -7.09 16.50 -8.89
CA SER A 87 -5.64 16.67 -8.79
C SER A 87 -5.16 17.85 -9.63
N HIS A 88 -5.71 18.03 -10.82
CA HIS A 88 -5.38 19.15 -11.72
C HIS A 88 -5.79 20.50 -11.12
N ARG A 89 -7.01 20.61 -10.59
CA ARG A 89 -7.51 21.83 -9.94
C ARG A 89 -6.66 22.31 -8.76
N LYS A 90 -5.92 21.40 -8.11
CA LYS A 90 -5.01 21.71 -7.02
C LYS A 90 -3.71 22.40 -7.48
N TYR A 91 -3.34 22.29 -8.76
CA TYR A 91 -2.15 22.94 -9.31
C TYR A 91 -2.43 24.31 -9.96
N GLU A 92 -3.70 24.62 -10.26
CA GLU A 92 -4.09 25.91 -10.85
C GLU A 92 -4.53 26.97 -9.84
N GLY A 93 -4.65 26.62 -8.55
CA GLY A 93 -4.92 27.55 -7.45
C GLY A 93 -3.80 27.53 -6.43
#